data_AF-A0A9P7A1A9-F1
#
_entry.id   AF-A0A9P7A1A9-F1
#
_cell.length_a   1.000
_cell.length_b   1.000
_cell.length_c   1.000
_cell.angle_alpha   90.00
_cell.angle_beta   90.00
_cell.angle_gamma   90.00
#
_symmetry.space_group_name_H-M   'P 1'
#
loop_
_entity.id
_entity.type
_entity.pdbx_description
1 polymer ?
#
loop_
_entity_poly.entity_id
_entity_poly.type
_entity_poly.pdbx_seq_one_letter_code
_entity_poly.pdbx_strand_id
1 'polypeptide(L)'
;MESIPPSYTPSPPSPSYSPSPPSPSYSTELLPGEQTVEETRRRALQTQNTGVFRRITDSITLVLRDQRPGSITPVYGRNGLVRGHISLRSSEGLAEVTLKLEGHIRVGTSGTTITTSVASDSYSLWSSSSTEPCPKTLPFTIFFPSTFMDGCQPRPLPPSFEDKLATAGTCSYTLSVVVSRPRRFLSSFRSSDSLVVPVCYHPRSRPHMPMLQSDVPFMTTVKSSPEEWHQVLSTMNATKSSRLTPVQCLLFIPAVQIYPLSETIPFHLQLRAPSSSLAPFIEKSAPNHSLPVLLSGEISIRVYLLRQVVSKVFEEQKSSNRILGEGKLTYSTPLPENHHSYRNVPLGEGIDSLDWDGELRCTEDVTVASFATNPLSVRDFIVLSLEPLQQIGCPLLASKHCHPIRLVTDPWSDHSVTW
;
A
#
# COMPACT_ATOMS: atom_id res chain seq x y z
N MET A 1 17.10 -46.61 -52.41
CA MET A 1 15.93 -45.80 -52.82
C MET A 1 16.23 -44.37 -52.40
N GLU A 2 16.77 -43.57 -53.32
CA GLU A 2 17.01 -42.13 -53.09
C GLU A 2 15.69 -41.38 -53.20
N SER A 3 15.31 -40.71 -52.11
CA SER A 3 14.13 -39.86 -52.03
C SER A 3 14.43 -38.50 -52.69
N ILE A 4 13.74 -38.22 -53.79
CA ILE A 4 13.79 -36.93 -54.49
C ILE A 4 13.09 -35.87 -53.61
N PRO A 5 13.72 -34.71 -53.32
CA PRO A 5 13.09 -33.65 -52.56
C PRO A 5 11.96 -32.96 -53.36
N PRO A 6 10.88 -32.52 -52.70
CA PRO A 6 9.74 -31.90 -53.38
C PRO A 6 10.15 -30.58 -54.04
N SER A 7 9.72 -30.41 -55.29
CA SER A 7 9.83 -29.13 -56.02
C SER A 7 8.99 -28.06 -55.33
N TYR A 8 9.62 -26.98 -54.90
CA TYR A 8 8.95 -25.80 -54.38
C TYR A 8 8.37 -24.98 -55.54
N THR A 9 7.05 -24.92 -55.62
CA THR A 9 6.33 -23.98 -56.48
C THR A 9 6.52 -22.56 -55.94
N PRO A 10 6.94 -21.58 -56.76
CA PRO A 10 7.11 -20.20 -56.31
C PRO A 10 5.77 -19.64 -55.81
N SER A 11 5.78 -19.07 -54.60
CA SER A 11 4.59 -18.46 -54.01
C SER A 11 4.13 -17.28 -54.86
N PRO A 12 2.80 -17.11 -55.08
CA PRO A 12 2.28 -15.97 -55.82
C PRO A 12 2.71 -14.65 -55.16
N PRO A 13 2.96 -13.59 -55.96
CA PRO A 13 3.36 -12.30 -55.42
C PRO A 13 2.29 -11.76 -54.48
N SER A 14 2.72 -11.23 -53.34
CA SER A 14 1.85 -10.58 -52.36
C SER A 14 1.04 -9.47 -53.04
N PRO A 15 -0.26 -9.31 -52.72
CA PRO A 15 -1.04 -8.20 -53.27
C PRO A 15 -0.36 -6.87 -52.92
N SER A 16 -0.30 -5.97 -53.90
CA SER A 16 0.24 -4.63 -53.72
C SER A 16 -0.70 -3.85 -52.79
N TYR A 17 -0.27 -3.62 -51.55
CA TYR A 17 -1.01 -2.78 -50.61
C TYR A 17 -0.80 -1.31 -51.00
N SER A 18 -1.88 -0.61 -51.31
CA SER A 18 -1.85 0.85 -51.38
C SER A 18 -1.61 1.40 -49.97
N PRO A 19 -0.73 2.41 -49.81
CA PRO A 19 -0.46 3.00 -48.51
C PRO A 19 -1.76 3.58 -47.92
N SER A 20 -2.03 3.25 -46.66
CA SER A 20 -3.15 3.81 -45.92
C SER A 20 -3.08 5.35 -45.94
N PRO A 21 -4.21 6.06 -46.03
CA PRO A 21 -4.21 7.50 -45.79
C PRO A 21 -3.65 7.79 -44.38
N PRO A 22 -3.03 8.96 -44.17
CA PRO A 22 -2.52 9.34 -42.85
C PRO A 22 -3.68 9.30 -41.85
N SER A 23 -3.40 8.77 -40.66
CA SER A 23 -4.36 8.78 -39.56
C SER A 23 -4.86 10.21 -39.32
N PRO A 24 -6.16 10.42 -39.08
CA PRO A 24 -6.69 11.75 -38.80
C PRO A 24 -5.97 12.36 -37.59
N SER A 25 -5.84 13.70 -37.59
CA SER A 25 -5.24 14.42 -36.47
C SER A 25 -6.20 14.38 -35.28
N TYR A 26 -5.95 13.49 -34.33
CA TYR A 26 -6.69 13.46 -33.08
C TYR A 26 -6.26 14.64 -32.20
N SER A 27 -7.23 15.44 -31.75
CA SER A 27 -7.04 16.46 -30.72
C SER A 27 -7.25 15.84 -29.34
N THR A 28 -6.48 16.29 -28.35
CA THR A 28 -6.75 15.97 -26.93
C THR A 28 -7.85 16.83 -26.32
N GLU A 29 -8.29 17.85 -27.05
CA GLU A 29 -9.37 18.77 -26.66
C GLU A 29 -10.64 18.39 -27.42
N LEU A 30 -11.75 18.19 -26.69
CA LEU A 30 -13.06 17.89 -27.26
C LEU A 30 -13.56 19.07 -28.10
N LEU A 31 -13.96 18.80 -29.33
CA LEU A 31 -14.63 19.78 -30.17
C LEU A 31 -16.10 19.98 -29.74
N PRO A 32 -16.74 21.10 -30.12
CA PRO A 32 -18.16 21.32 -29.85
C PRO A 32 -19.02 20.17 -30.41
N GLY A 33 -19.74 19.47 -29.52
CA GLY A 33 -20.61 18.35 -29.88
C GLY A 33 -19.98 16.96 -29.73
N GLU A 34 -18.69 16.87 -29.44
CA GLU A 34 -18.06 15.61 -29.06
C GLU A 34 -18.37 15.27 -27.60
N GLN A 35 -18.66 14.00 -27.33
CA GLN A 35 -18.83 13.47 -25.98
C GLN A 35 -17.83 12.33 -25.77
N THR A 36 -17.12 12.37 -24.65
CA THR A 36 -16.25 11.26 -24.24
C THR A 36 -17.12 10.12 -23.70
N VAL A 37 -16.99 8.93 -24.30
CA VAL A 37 -17.78 7.74 -23.93
C VAL A 37 -17.42 7.22 -22.52
N GLU A 38 -16.22 7.55 -22.03
CA GLU A 38 -15.84 7.44 -20.63
C GLU A 38 -15.12 8.71 -20.21
N GLU A 39 -15.81 9.57 -19.46
CA GLU A 39 -15.13 10.56 -18.65
C GLU A 39 -14.47 9.78 -17.51
N THR A 40 -13.25 9.27 -17.73
CA THR A 40 -12.37 8.88 -16.63
C THR A 40 -12.28 10.14 -15.79
N ARG A 41 -13.01 10.21 -14.67
CA ARG A 41 -12.94 11.31 -13.73
C ARG A 41 -11.46 11.40 -13.35
N ARG A 42 -10.73 12.27 -14.04
CA ARG A 42 -9.44 12.81 -13.60
C ARG A 42 -9.80 13.55 -12.33
N ARG A 43 -9.96 12.81 -11.23
CA ARG A 43 -10.48 13.32 -9.97
C ARG A 43 -9.44 14.34 -9.51
N ALA A 44 -9.76 15.59 -9.82
CA ALA A 44 -8.95 16.78 -9.68
C ALA A 44 -7.60 16.75 -10.43
N LEU A 45 -7.36 17.82 -11.18
CA LEU A 45 -6.09 18.56 -11.19
C LEU A 45 -4.97 17.79 -10.49
N GLN A 46 -4.17 17.05 -11.25
CA GLN A 46 -2.80 16.77 -10.84
C GLN A 46 -2.21 18.17 -10.69
N THR A 47 -2.32 18.75 -9.49
CA THR A 47 -1.79 20.07 -9.20
C THR A 47 -0.34 19.94 -9.57
N GLN A 48 0.04 20.52 -10.72
CA GLN A 48 1.43 20.50 -11.13
C GLN A 48 2.18 21.01 -9.90
N ASN A 49 3.06 20.17 -9.37
CA ASN A 49 3.85 20.58 -8.24
C ASN A 49 4.70 21.76 -8.76
N THR A 50 4.28 22.98 -8.47
CA THR A 50 4.96 24.22 -8.91
C THR A 50 5.69 24.90 -7.76
N GLY A 51 5.57 24.32 -6.55
CA GLY A 51 6.22 24.81 -5.35
C GLY A 51 7.74 24.62 -5.39
N VAL A 52 8.40 25.37 -4.51
CA VAL A 52 9.85 25.36 -4.36
C VAL A 52 10.17 25.13 -2.89
N PHE A 53 11.06 24.18 -2.62
CA PHE A 53 11.65 23.98 -1.31
C PHE A 53 13.04 24.64 -1.27
N ARG A 54 13.34 25.35 -0.18
CA ARG A 54 14.63 26.04 -0.01
C ARG A 54 15.22 25.75 1.36
N ARG A 55 16.50 25.34 1.38
CA ARG A 55 17.30 25.19 2.60
C ARG A 55 18.55 26.06 2.48
N ILE A 56 18.87 26.80 3.54
CA ILE A 56 19.96 27.78 3.56
C ILE A 56 20.84 27.51 4.77
N THR A 57 22.15 27.50 4.57
CA THR A 57 23.18 27.61 5.60
C THR A 57 24.06 28.83 5.30
N ASP A 58 25.06 29.10 6.14
CA ASP A 58 25.97 30.24 5.95
C ASP A 58 26.79 30.17 4.65
N SER A 59 27.00 28.97 4.10
CA SER A 59 27.84 28.76 2.91
C SER A 59 27.10 28.16 1.71
N ILE A 60 25.97 27.47 1.92
CA ILE A 60 25.26 26.71 0.89
C ILE A 60 23.77 27.07 0.92
N THR A 61 23.20 27.34 -0.25
CA THR A 61 21.75 27.41 -0.46
C THR A 61 21.34 26.31 -1.43
N LEU A 62 20.45 25.41 -1.00
CA LEU A 62 19.84 24.39 -1.84
C LEU A 62 18.41 24.78 -2.18
N VAL A 63 18.07 24.76 -3.47
CA VAL A 63 16.71 25.00 -3.96
C VAL A 63 16.24 23.79 -4.77
N LEU A 64 15.12 23.21 -4.37
CA LEU A 64 14.47 22.08 -5.03
C LEU A 64 13.15 22.56 -5.64
N ARG A 65 12.94 22.25 -6.92
CA ARG A 65 11.74 22.62 -7.67
C ARG A 65 10.73 21.49 -7.66
N ASP A 66 9.58 21.79 -8.23
CA ASP A 66 8.53 20.81 -8.52
C ASP A 66 7.98 20.14 -7.24
N GLN A 67 7.85 20.93 -6.18
CA GLN A 67 7.35 20.52 -4.87
C GLN A 67 5.88 20.91 -4.68
N ARG A 68 5.17 20.26 -3.74
CA ARG A 68 3.83 20.70 -3.35
C ARG A 68 3.92 22.08 -2.69
N PRO A 69 3.10 23.07 -3.10
CA PRO A 69 3.07 24.38 -2.46
C PRO A 69 2.88 24.26 -0.94
N GLY A 70 3.70 24.96 -0.15
CA GLY A 70 3.67 24.91 1.32
C GLY A 70 4.32 23.67 1.95
N SER A 71 4.89 22.74 1.16
CA SER A 71 5.57 21.58 1.74
C SER A 71 6.86 21.97 2.48
N ILE A 72 6.98 21.51 3.72
CA ILE A 72 8.18 21.69 4.55
C ILE A 72 9.24 20.60 4.31
N THR A 73 8.86 19.52 3.62
CA THR A 73 9.75 18.39 3.31
C THR A 73 9.59 18.06 1.83
N PRO A 74 10.69 17.92 1.07
CA PRO A 74 10.61 17.49 -0.31
C PRO A 74 10.00 16.10 -0.44
N VAL A 75 9.13 15.88 -1.43
CA VAL A 75 8.46 14.60 -1.65
C VAL A 75 8.70 14.13 -3.08
N TYR A 76 9.13 12.88 -3.24
CA TYR A 76 9.37 12.26 -4.55
C TYR A 76 8.73 10.87 -4.61
N GLY A 77 8.28 10.49 -5.80
CA GLY A 77 7.77 9.15 -6.08
C GLY A 77 8.83 8.24 -6.70
N ARG A 78 8.39 7.07 -7.18
CA ARG A 78 9.21 6.12 -7.93
C ARG A 78 9.83 6.80 -9.15
N ASN A 79 11.14 6.62 -9.35
CA ASN A 79 11.90 7.30 -10.41
C ASN A 79 11.68 8.82 -10.41
N GLY A 80 11.42 9.41 -9.24
CA GLY A 80 11.11 10.83 -9.11
C GLY A 80 12.28 11.69 -9.57
N LEU A 81 11.99 12.68 -10.42
CA LEU A 81 12.94 13.68 -10.87
C LEU A 81 13.25 14.66 -9.73
N VAL A 82 14.49 14.72 -9.30
CA VAL A 82 15.00 15.72 -8.35
C VAL A 82 15.68 16.82 -9.15
N ARG A 83 14.99 17.94 -9.33
CA ARG A 83 15.49 19.10 -10.08
C ARG A 83 15.71 20.29 -9.17
N GLY A 84 16.87 20.94 -9.30
CA GLY A 84 17.20 22.05 -8.44
C GLY A 84 18.44 22.81 -8.85
N HIS A 85 18.91 23.67 -7.95
CA HIS A 85 20.22 24.29 -8.04
C HIS A 85 20.80 24.52 -6.64
N ILE A 86 22.13 24.59 -6.60
CA ILE A 86 22.90 24.91 -5.40
C ILE A 86 23.52 26.29 -5.63
N SER A 87 23.36 27.20 -4.68
CA SER A 87 24.07 28.48 -4.68
C SER A 87 25.09 28.52 -3.55
N LEU A 88 26.32 28.94 -3.87
CA LEU A 88 27.45 28.99 -2.96
C LEU A 88 27.73 30.43 -2.58
N ARG A 89 27.97 30.69 -1.29
CA ARG A 89 28.34 32.03 -0.82
C ARG A 89 29.69 32.48 -1.37
N SER A 90 30.66 31.56 -1.40
CA SER A 90 31.98 31.76 -1.98
C SER A 90 32.41 30.52 -2.75
N SER A 91 32.87 30.73 -3.98
CA SER A 91 33.48 29.72 -4.84
C SER A 91 35.01 29.69 -4.76
N GLU A 92 35.61 30.57 -3.96
CA GLU A 92 37.06 30.66 -3.83
C GLU A 92 37.62 29.47 -3.04
N GLY A 93 38.72 28.90 -3.55
CA GLY A 93 39.41 27.79 -2.91
C GLY A 93 38.58 26.52 -2.81
N LEU A 94 37.55 26.35 -3.64
CA LEU A 94 36.81 25.08 -3.72
C LEU A 94 37.66 24.01 -4.39
N ALA A 95 37.64 22.80 -3.82
CA ALA A 95 38.18 21.60 -4.44
C ALA A 95 37.09 20.82 -5.16
N GLU A 96 35.91 20.69 -4.57
CA GLU A 96 34.83 19.85 -5.13
C GLU A 96 33.47 20.25 -4.57
N VAL A 97 32.43 20.12 -5.41
CA VAL A 97 31.03 20.21 -5.01
C VAL A 97 30.32 18.92 -5.42
N THR A 98 29.82 18.19 -4.43
CA THR A 98 29.19 16.87 -4.61
C THR A 98 27.76 16.90 -4.09
N LEU A 99 26.83 16.32 -4.85
CA LEU A 99 25.46 16.05 -4.43
C LEU A 99 25.32 14.55 -4.15
N LYS A 100 24.74 14.18 -3.02
CA LYS A 100 24.53 12.78 -2.62
C LYS A 100 23.07 12.50 -2.32
N LEU A 101 22.55 11.38 -2.81
CA LEU A 101 21.24 10.84 -2.43
C LEU A 101 21.45 9.54 -1.68
N GLU A 102 21.17 9.57 -0.39
CA GLU A 102 21.42 8.47 0.53
C GLU A 102 20.08 7.97 1.08
N GLY A 103 19.95 6.65 1.22
CA GLY A 103 18.76 6.00 1.75
C GLY A 103 19.16 4.89 2.70
N HIS A 104 18.51 4.82 3.85
CA HIS A 104 18.84 3.86 4.90
C HIS A 104 17.60 3.23 5.50
N ILE A 105 17.66 1.92 5.76
CA ILE A 105 16.77 1.23 6.69
C ILE A 105 17.51 1.07 8.01
N ARG A 106 16.90 1.47 9.12
CA ARG A 106 17.41 1.21 10.47
C ARG A 106 16.42 0.36 11.21
N VAL A 107 16.86 -0.79 11.71
CA VAL A 107 16.06 -1.72 12.52
C VAL A 107 16.80 -2.04 13.80
N GLY A 108 16.07 -2.13 14.91
CA GLY A 108 16.67 -2.41 16.22
C GLY A 108 15.92 -3.48 17.00
N THR A 109 16.64 -4.43 17.57
CA THR A 109 16.14 -5.43 18.52
C THR A 109 17.13 -5.57 19.68
N SER A 110 16.61 -5.71 20.90
CA SER A 110 17.40 -6.12 22.07
C SER A 110 18.75 -5.38 22.27
N GLY A 111 18.80 -4.08 21.97
CA GLY A 111 20.00 -3.24 22.11
C GLY A 111 20.93 -3.21 20.88
N THR A 112 20.68 -4.01 19.85
CA THR A 112 21.42 -3.99 18.59
C THR A 112 20.66 -3.21 17.52
N THR A 113 21.34 -2.35 16.76
CA THR A 113 20.77 -1.63 15.61
C THR A 113 21.54 -1.98 14.35
N ILE A 114 20.84 -2.46 13.32
CA ILE A 114 21.40 -2.68 11.99
C ILE A 114 20.95 -1.52 11.08
N THR A 115 21.90 -0.99 10.32
CA THR A 115 21.64 -0.01 9.25
C THR A 115 21.97 -0.63 7.90
N THR A 116 20.98 -0.69 7.00
CA THR A 116 21.13 -1.17 5.63
C THR A 116 21.01 0.02 4.67
N SER A 117 22.01 0.23 3.81
CA SER A 117 21.89 1.24 2.74
C SER A 117 20.98 0.71 1.64
N VAL A 118 19.99 1.51 1.26
CA VAL A 118 19.07 1.25 0.14
C VAL A 118 19.28 2.23 -1.01
N ALA A 119 20.00 3.34 -0.80
CA ALA A 119 20.46 4.23 -1.85
C ALA A 119 21.79 4.88 -1.41
N SER A 120 22.71 5.08 -2.35
CA SER A 120 24.03 5.67 -2.09
C SER A 120 24.60 6.32 -3.37
N ASP A 121 23.80 7.16 -4.02
CA ASP A 121 24.23 7.82 -5.25
C ASP A 121 25.03 9.08 -4.94
N SER A 122 26.06 9.35 -5.74
CA SER A 122 26.93 10.51 -5.60
C SER A 122 27.22 11.13 -6.96
N TYR A 123 26.99 12.43 -7.08
CA TYR A 123 27.09 13.19 -8.32
C TYR A 123 28.08 14.34 -8.12
N SER A 124 29.19 14.35 -8.86
CA SER A 124 30.13 15.47 -8.86
C SER A 124 29.58 16.57 -9.76
N LEU A 125 29.23 17.71 -9.16
CA LEU A 125 28.67 18.85 -9.88
C LEU A 125 29.76 19.81 -10.36
N TRP A 126 30.88 19.88 -9.63
CA TRP A 126 32.07 20.62 -10.02
C TRP A 126 33.30 20.07 -9.29
N SER A 127 34.47 20.14 -9.92
CA SER A 127 35.77 19.75 -9.37
C SER A 127 36.86 20.73 -9.82
N SER A 128 37.86 20.97 -8.98
CA SER A 128 39.02 21.82 -9.30
C SER A 128 39.91 21.25 -10.40
N SER A 129 39.68 20.01 -10.82
CA SER A 129 40.28 19.44 -12.04
C SER A 129 39.68 20.02 -13.33
N SER A 130 38.59 20.77 -13.25
CA SER A 130 38.05 21.52 -14.39
C SER A 130 38.87 22.78 -14.65
N THR A 131 38.93 23.19 -15.92
CA THR A 131 39.67 24.40 -16.35
C THR A 131 38.96 25.70 -15.97
N GLU A 132 37.67 25.62 -15.67
CA GLU A 132 36.83 26.78 -15.38
C GLU A 132 36.67 26.99 -13.87
N PRO A 133 36.63 28.26 -13.40
CA PRO A 133 36.34 28.55 -12.01
C PRO A 133 34.94 28.06 -11.62
N CYS A 134 34.77 27.60 -10.37
CA CYS A 134 33.47 27.11 -9.90
C CYS A 134 32.40 28.22 -9.99
N PRO A 135 31.28 27.99 -10.71
CA PRO A 135 30.20 28.96 -10.78
C PRO A 135 29.51 29.10 -9.40
N LYS A 136 29.00 30.30 -9.11
CA LYS A 136 28.29 30.55 -7.84
C LYS A 136 26.98 29.76 -7.73
N THR A 137 26.39 29.38 -8.87
CA THR A 137 25.16 28.59 -8.92
C THR A 137 25.36 27.38 -9.82
N LEU A 138 25.08 26.19 -9.28
CA LEU A 138 25.23 24.91 -9.93
C LEU A 138 23.84 24.28 -10.11
N PRO A 139 23.26 24.28 -11.33
CA PRO A 139 22.03 23.56 -11.60
C PRO A 139 22.29 22.06 -11.58
N PHE A 140 21.29 21.27 -11.18
CA PHE A 140 21.38 19.81 -11.22
C PHE A 140 20.03 19.18 -11.52
N THR A 141 20.08 17.97 -12.05
CA THR A 141 18.93 17.10 -12.29
C THR A 141 19.37 15.67 -12.09
N ILE A 142 18.74 14.96 -11.14
CA ILE A 142 19.01 13.54 -10.85
C ILE A 142 17.68 12.79 -10.68
N PHE A 143 17.72 11.46 -10.69
CA PHE A 143 16.56 10.63 -10.46
C PHE A 143 16.73 9.82 -9.17
N PHE A 144 15.62 9.54 -8.49
CA PHE A 144 15.62 8.48 -7.47
C PHE A 144 15.94 7.13 -8.12
N PRO A 145 16.82 6.30 -7.51
CA PRO A 145 17.04 4.94 -7.97
C PRO A 145 15.74 4.16 -8.07
N SER A 146 15.61 3.34 -9.10
CA SER A 146 14.42 2.49 -9.27
C SER A 146 14.45 1.28 -8.33
N THR A 147 15.65 0.80 -8.02
CA THR A 147 15.88 -0.43 -7.25
C THR A 147 17.12 -0.34 -6.35
N PHE A 148 17.20 -1.24 -5.38
CA PHE A 148 18.39 -1.50 -4.57
C PHE A 148 18.65 -3.01 -4.47
N MET A 149 19.85 -3.39 -4.07
CA MET A 149 20.20 -4.79 -3.83
C MET A 149 19.81 -5.19 -2.41
N ASP A 150 18.83 -6.08 -2.28
CA ASP A 150 18.42 -6.70 -1.02
C ASP A 150 18.97 -8.13 -0.95
N GLY A 151 20.16 -8.28 -0.38
CA GLY A 151 20.96 -9.49 -0.56
C GLY A 151 21.39 -9.64 -2.02
N CYS A 152 21.01 -10.75 -2.66
CA CYS A 152 21.35 -11.02 -4.07
C CYS A 152 20.24 -10.62 -5.06
N GLN A 153 19.13 -10.03 -4.60
CA GLN A 153 17.97 -9.77 -5.43
C GLN A 153 17.72 -8.26 -5.57
N PRO A 154 17.54 -7.73 -6.80
CA PRO A 154 17.13 -6.36 -6.98
C PRO A 154 15.67 -6.19 -6.51
N ARG A 155 15.41 -5.20 -5.66
CA ARG A 155 14.08 -4.85 -5.17
C ARG A 155 13.79 -3.38 -5.41
N PRO A 156 12.51 -2.98 -5.56
CA PRO A 156 12.16 -1.57 -5.58
C PRO A 156 12.55 -0.89 -4.27
N LEU A 157 12.91 0.40 -4.32
CA LEU A 157 13.14 1.18 -3.12
C LEU A 157 11.89 1.15 -2.20
N PRO A 158 12.03 0.87 -0.89
CA PRO A 158 10.93 0.96 0.05
C PRO A 158 10.49 2.42 0.24
N PRO A 159 9.22 2.69 0.58
CA PRO A 159 8.77 4.02 0.95
C PRO A 159 9.48 4.54 2.21
N SER A 160 9.56 5.85 2.37
CA SER A 160 9.85 6.47 3.66
C SER A 160 8.86 5.97 4.70
N PHE A 161 9.36 5.47 5.82
CA PHE A 161 8.55 4.79 6.83
C PHE A 161 9.14 4.98 8.23
N GLU A 162 8.26 5.11 9.22
CA GLU A 162 8.62 5.17 10.63
C GLU A 162 7.54 4.44 11.45
N ASP A 163 7.94 3.38 12.16
CA ASP A 163 7.05 2.73 13.13
C ASP A 163 7.04 3.52 14.44
N LYS A 164 6.06 4.43 14.57
CA LYS A 164 5.88 5.28 15.75
C LYS A 164 5.52 4.50 17.02
N LEU A 165 4.98 3.29 16.90
CA LEU A 165 4.40 2.57 18.06
C LEU A 165 5.42 1.65 18.73
N ALA A 166 6.11 0.83 17.95
CA ALA A 166 7.02 -0.18 18.50
C ALA A 166 8.50 0.05 18.16
N THR A 167 8.78 1.15 17.45
CA THR A 167 10.13 1.52 16.99
C THR A 167 10.81 0.36 16.27
N ALA A 168 10.03 -0.50 15.59
CA ALA A 168 10.53 -1.73 14.97
C ALA A 168 11.56 -1.41 13.87
N GLY A 169 11.37 -0.31 13.17
CA GLY A 169 12.35 0.22 12.23
C GLY A 169 11.92 1.51 11.56
N THR A 170 12.85 2.09 10.82
CA THR A 170 12.65 3.28 10.00
C THR A 170 13.28 3.09 8.63
N CYS A 171 12.71 3.71 7.62
CA CYS A 171 13.33 3.90 6.31
C CYS A 171 13.31 5.38 5.96
N SER A 172 14.49 5.96 5.75
CA SER A 172 14.66 7.39 5.51
C SER A 172 15.61 7.66 4.36
N TYR A 173 15.39 8.81 3.72
CA TYR A 173 16.20 9.28 2.59
C TYR A 173 16.68 10.71 2.87
N THR A 174 17.89 11.01 2.43
CA THR A 174 18.53 12.31 2.59
C THR A 174 19.19 12.75 1.30
N LEU A 175 19.05 14.04 0.99
CA LEU A 175 19.80 14.71 -0.06
C LEU A 175 20.84 15.61 0.59
N SER A 176 22.12 15.36 0.29
CA SER A 176 23.25 16.03 0.93
C SER A 176 24.08 16.77 -0.12
N VAL A 177 24.35 18.05 0.14
CA VAL A 177 25.33 18.84 -0.62
C VAL A 177 26.61 18.90 0.20
N VAL A 178 27.73 18.47 -0.39
CA VAL A 178 29.05 18.50 0.25
C VAL A 178 29.95 19.40 -0.57
N VAL A 179 30.53 20.40 0.10
CA VAL A 179 31.45 21.37 -0.50
C VAL A 179 32.80 21.18 0.17
N SER A 180 33.80 20.73 -0.59
CA SER A 180 35.15 20.47 -0.05
C SER A 180 36.14 21.57 -0.44
N ARG A 181 37.05 21.89 0.48
CA ARG A 181 38.14 22.85 0.31
C ARG A 181 39.46 22.22 0.77
N PRO A 182 40.60 22.50 0.13
CA PRO A 182 41.89 22.07 0.63
C PRO A 182 42.24 22.85 1.91
N ARG A 183 42.73 22.18 2.95
CA ARG A 183 43.21 22.89 4.16
C ARG A 183 44.56 23.54 3.87
N ARG A 184 44.71 24.81 4.29
CA ARG A 184 45.93 25.61 4.08
C ARG A 184 47.20 25.02 4.72
N PHE A 185 47.07 24.21 5.78
CA PHE A 185 48.21 23.73 6.59
C PHE A 185 48.45 22.21 6.54
N LEU A 186 47.56 21.44 5.91
CA LEU A 186 47.71 19.99 5.75
C LEU A 186 47.15 19.62 4.38
N SER A 187 48.01 19.57 3.36
CA SER A 187 47.65 19.33 1.95
C SER A 187 46.85 18.03 1.75
N SER A 188 47.00 17.06 2.65
CA SER A 188 46.28 15.78 2.63
C SER A 188 44.87 15.83 3.25
N PHE A 189 44.51 16.89 3.98
CA PHE A 189 43.21 17.00 4.66
C PHE A 189 42.32 18.05 4.00
N ARG A 190 41.08 17.68 3.66
CA ARG A 190 40.06 18.60 3.16
C ARG A 190 39.18 19.08 4.32
N SER A 191 38.85 20.37 4.37
CA SER A 191 37.69 20.82 5.14
C SER A 191 36.46 20.63 4.27
N SER A 192 35.34 20.22 4.87
CA SER A 192 34.09 20.08 4.14
C SER A 192 32.97 20.78 4.91
N ASP A 193 32.20 21.58 4.18
CA ASP A 193 30.91 22.08 4.64
C ASP A 193 29.85 21.15 4.03
N SER A 194 28.80 20.85 4.80
CA SER A 194 27.69 20.06 4.29
C SER A 194 26.34 20.64 4.64
N LEU A 195 25.38 20.45 3.75
CA LEU A 195 23.97 20.76 3.94
C LEU A 195 23.20 19.48 3.68
N VAL A 196 22.47 18.99 4.68
CA VAL A 196 21.67 17.76 4.60
C VAL A 196 20.18 18.10 4.68
N VAL A 197 19.39 17.54 3.77
CA VAL A 197 17.94 17.71 3.72
C VAL A 197 17.26 16.34 3.78
N PRO A 198 16.36 16.09 4.74
CA PRO A 198 15.53 14.88 4.73
C PRO A 198 14.54 14.95 3.57
N VAL A 199 14.33 13.82 2.91
CA VAL A 199 13.43 13.70 1.77
C VAL A 199 12.44 12.57 2.03
N CYS A 200 11.18 12.80 1.65
CA CYS A 200 10.13 11.79 1.73
C CYS A 200 9.99 11.07 0.39
N TYR A 201 10.28 9.79 0.36
CA TYR A 201 10.08 8.94 -0.81
C TYR A 201 8.76 8.18 -0.68
N HIS A 202 7.78 8.53 -1.52
CA HIS A 202 6.43 7.95 -1.55
C HIS A 202 6.16 7.35 -2.93
N PRO A 203 6.69 6.14 -3.22
CA PRO A 203 6.47 5.48 -4.50
C PRO A 203 4.99 5.16 -4.69
N ARG A 204 4.48 5.52 -5.87
CA ARG A 204 3.10 5.23 -6.26
C ARG A 204 2.95 3.75 -6.62
N SER A 205 1.86 3.16 -6.18
CA SER A 205 1.47 1.78 -6.44
C SER A 205 -0.04 1.72 -6.64
N ARG A 206 -0.50 0.82 -7.51
CA ARG A 206 -1.91 0.64 -7.88
C ARG A 206 -2.27 -0.85 -7.91
N PRO A 207 -3.55 -1.20 -7.76
CA PRO A 207 -3.99 -2.54 -8.09
C PRO A 207 -3.90 -2.77 -9.61
N HIS A 208 -3.88 -4.04 -10.01
CA HIS A 208 -3.78 -4.44 -11.42
C HIS A 208 -5.14 -4.47 -12.13
N MET A 209 -6.22 -4.52 -11.35
CA MET A 209 -7.62 -4.51 -11.80
C MET A 209 -8.42 -3.59 -10.88
N PRO A 210 -9.56 -3.02 -11.34
CA PRO A 210 -10.42 -2.24 -10.47
C PRO A 210 -10.99 -3.11 -9.35
N MET A 211 -11.32 -2.48 -8.22
CA MET A 211 -12.11 -3.11 -7.19
C MET A 211 -13.60 -2.94 -7.51
N LEU A 212 -14.42 -3.93 -7.14
CA LEU A 212 -15.88 -3.82 -7.17
C LEU A 212 -16.34 -2.55 -6.43
N GLN A 213 -17.30 -1.84 -7.03
CA GLN A 213 -17.84 -0.63 -6.43
C GLN A 213 -18.66 -0.97 -5.17
N SER A 214 -18.45 -0.20 -4.09
CA SER A 214 -19.06 -0.44 -2.77
C SER A 214 -20.58 -0.26 -2.73
N ASP A 215 -21.17 0.35 -3.77
CA ASP A 215 -22.60 0.64 -3.87
C ASP A 215 -23.45 -0.52 -4.39
N VAL A 216 -22.83 -1.61 -4.88
CA VAL A 216 -23.54 -2.79 -5.38
C VAL A 216 -23.61 -3.88 -4.31
N PRO A 217 -24.81 -4.32 -3.86
CA PRO A 217 -24.93 -5.33 -2.81
C PRO A 217 -24.32 -6.69 -3.18
N PHE A 218 -23.70 -7.37 -2.20
CA PHE A 218 -23.10 -8.69 -2.36
C PHE A 218 -24.04 -9.70 -3.03
N MET A 219 -25.29 -9.78 -2.57
CA MET A 219 -26.28 -10.75 -3.09
C MET A 219 -26.62 -10.57 -4.57
N THR A 220 -26.38 -9.37 -5.12
CA THR A 220 -26.55 -9.10 -6.55
C THR A 220 -25.33 -9.58 -7.33
N THR A 221 -24.13 -9.24 -6.86
CA THR A 221 -22.88 -9.47 -7.59
C THR A 221 -22.37 -10.90 -7.46
N VAL A 222 -22.61 -11.58 -6.34
CA VAL A 222 -22.20 -12.99 -6.17
C VAL A 222 -22.85 -13.92 -7.19
N LYS A 223 -24.02 -13.56 -7.73
CA LYS A 223 -24.72 -14.34 -8.76
C LYS A 223 -24.32 -13.94 -10.18
N SER A 224 -24.15 -12.64 -10.43
CA SER A 224 -23.82 -12.15 -11.77
C SER A 224 -22.33 -12.27 -12.11
N SER A 225 -21.48 -12.14 -11.10
CA SER A 225 -20.02 -12.00 -11.23
C SER A 225 -19.31 -12.63 -10.00
N PRO A 226 -19.47 -13.93 -9.75
CA PRO A 226 -18.85 -14.60 -8.60
C PRO A 226 -17.31 -14.48 -8.57
N GLU A 227 -16.68 -14.33 -9.73
CA GLU A 227 -15.23 -14.13 -9.89
C GLU A 227 -14.72 -12.81 -9.27
N GLU A 228 -15.60 -11.84 -9.03
CA GLU A 228 -15.28 -10.58 -8.35
C GLU A 228 -15.11 -10.76 -6.84
N TRP A 229 -15.45 -11.94 -6.30
CA TRP A 229 -15.40 -12.23 -4.87
C TRP A 229 -14.40 -13.36 -4.57
N HIS A 230 -13.57 -13.11 -3.56
CA HIS A 230 -12.73 -14.11 -2.91
C HIS A 230 -13.36 -14.55 -1.59
N GLN A 231 -13.60 -15.85 -1.46
CA GLN A 231 -14.14 -16.45 -0.24
C GLN A 231 -13.01 -16.95 0.67
N VAL A 232 -13.01 -16.44 1.89
CA VAL A 232 -12.13 -16.86 2.99
C VAL A 232 -12.94 -17.74 3.93
N LEU A 233 -12.51 -18.99 4.10
CA LEU A 233 -13.15 -19.95 5.00
C LEU A 233 -12.37 -20.07 6.31
N SER A 234 -13.06 -19.95 7.44
CA SER A 234 -12.55 -20.31 8.75
C SER A 234 -13.62 -20.99 9.61
N THR A 235 -13.21 -21.55 10.75
CA THR A 235 -14.12 -22.29 11.64
C THR A 235 -13.92 -21.83 13.07
N MET A 236 -15.01 -21.50 13.77
CA MET A 236 -15.03 -21.28 15.21
C MET A 236 -15.39 -22.60 15.90
N ASN A 237 -14.43 -23.15 16.64
CA ASN A 237 -14.61 -24.45 17.28
C ASN A 237 -15.44 -24.34 18.57
N ALA A 238 -16.19 -25.39 18.85
CA ALA A 238 -16.86 -25.56 20.13
C ALA A 238 -15.91 -26.19 21.17
N THR A 239 -16.17 -25.94 22.45
CA THR A 239 -15.51 -26.66 23.54
C THR A 239 -15.89 -28.13 23.50
N LYS A 240 -15.03 -29.03 23.99
CA LYS A 240 -15.31 -30.47 24.00
C LYS A 240 -16.53 -30.85 24.86
N SER A 241 -16.91 -30.00 25.81
CA SER A 241 -18.04 -30.21 26.72
C SER A 241 -19.37 -29.68 26.19
N SER A 242 -19.34 -28.64 25.35
CA SER A 242 -20.53 -28.11 24.71
C SER A 242 -20.91 -29.01 23.54
N ARG A 243 -22.08 -29.63 23.57
CA ARG A 243 -22.63 -30.45 22.45
C ARG A 243 -22.94 -29.64 21.18
N LEU A 244 -22.38 -28.44 21.07
CA LEU A 244 -22.51 -27.54 19.93
C LEU A 244 -21.62 -28.02 18.79
N THR A 245 -22.07 -27.79 17.56
CA THR A 245 -21.23 -28.00 16.38
C THR A 245 -20.37 -26.76 16.12
N PRO A 246 -19.18 -26.91 15.52
CA PRO A 246 -18.38 -25.77 15.06
C PRO A 246 -19.17 -24.86 14.12
N VAL A 247 -18.90 -23.56 14.19
CA VAL A 247 -19.52 -22.55 13.33
C VAL A 247 -18.60 -22.28 12.14
N GLN A 248 -19.09 -22.52 10.93
CA GLN A 248 -18.37 -22.17 9.71
C GLN A 248 -18.49 -20.68 9.46
N CYS A 249 -17.37 -20.03 9.16
CA CYS A 249 -17.28 -18.60 8.95
C CYS A 249 -16.79 -18.34 7.54
N LEU A 250 -17.63 -17.74 6.71
CA LEU A 250 -17.37 -17.45 5.30
C LEU A 250 -17.28 -15.92 5.15
N LEU A 251 -16.08 -15.42 4.92
CA LEU A 251 -15.84 -13.99 4.66
C LEU A 251 -15.58 -13.80 3.17
N PHE A 252 -16.42 -13.05 2.49
CA PHE A 252 -16.28 -12.66 1.10
C PHE A 252 -15.70 -11.25 1.01
N ILE A 253 -14.60 -11.10 0.28
CA ILE A 253 -13.92 -9.83 0.00
C ILE A 253 -13.67 -9.70 -1.51
N PRO A 254 -13.40 -8.52 -2.06
CA PRO A 254 -13.13 -8.39 -3.49
C PRO A 254 -11.92 -9.21 -3.93
N ALA A 255 -12.01 -9.85 -5.09
CA ALA A 255 -11.03 -10.82 -5.55
C ALA A 255 -9.63 -10.25 -5.79
N VAL A 256 -9.54 -8.95 -6.10
CA VAL A 256 -8.28 -8.24 -6.38
C VAL A 256 -7.28 -8.32 -5.22
N GLN A 257 -7.75 -8.35 -3.96
CA GLN A 257 -6.93 -8.44 -2.73
C GLN A 257 -5.80 -7.40 -2.59
N ILE A 258 -5.80 -6.39 -3.47
CA ILE A 258 -4.87 -5.27 -3.50
C ILE A 258 -5.74 -4.01 -3.46
N TYR A 259 -5.71 -3.29 -2.34
CA TYR A 259 -6.65 -2.22 -2.04
C TYR A 259 -5.94 -0.88 -1.87
N PRO A 260 -6.44 0.19 -2.49
CA PRO A 260 -5.92 1.53 -2.26
C PRO A 260 -6.17 1.98 -0.81
N LEU A 261 -5.20 2.65 -0.18
CA LEU A 261 -5.32 3.19 1.18
C LEU A 261 -6.50 4.15 1.35
N SER A 262 -6.91 4.81 0.26
CA SER A 262 -7.96 5.82 0.25
C SER A 262 -9.37 5.26 0.04
N GLU A 263 -9.49 4.00 -0.39
CA GLU A 263 -10.77 3.39 -0.76
C GLU A 263 -11.38 2.56 0.37
N THR A 264 -12.69 2.36 0.26
CA THR A 264 -13.46 1.49 1.14
C THR A 264 -13.54 0.10 0.52
N ILE A 265 -13.22 -0.93 1.29
CA ILE A 265 -13.26 -2.33 0.86
C ILE A 265 -14.59 -2.93 1.35
N PRO A 266 -15.55 -3.23 0.45
CA PRO A 266 -16.77 -3.93 0.85
C PRO A 266 -16.45 -5.36 1.25
N PHE A 267 -17.23 -5.95 2.14
CA PHE A 267 -17.15 -7.37 2.47
C PHE A 267 -18.52 -7.91 2.88
N HIS A 268 -18.69 -9.21 2.76
CA HIS A 268 -19.85 -9.93 3.26
C HIS A 268 -19.40 -11.06 4.19
N LEU A 269 -20.05 -11.21 5.33
CA LEU A 269 -19.76 -12.24 6.32
C LEU A 269 -20.98 -13.13 6.49
N GLN A 270 -20.79 -14.43 6.31
CA GLN A 270 -21.80 -15.45 6.56
C GLN A 270 -21.29 -16.43 7.63
N LEU A 271 -22.07 -16.62 8.69
CA LEU A 271 -21.86 -17.68 9.67
C LEU A 271 -22.85 -18.82 9.43
N ARG A 272 -22.39 -20.07 9.38
CA ARG A 272 -23.24 -21.25 9.14
C ARG A 272 -23.06 -22.30 10.23
N ALA A 273 -24.16 -22.69 10.87
CA ALA A 273 -24.23 -23.78 11.83
C ALA A 273 -25.71 -24.11 12.14
N PRO A 274 -26.01 -25.22 12.84
CA PRO A 274 -27.31 -25.41 13.45
C PRO A 274 -27.67 -24.24 14.38
N SER A 275 -28.97 -23.96 14.54
CA SER A 275 -29.48 -22.80 15.30
C SER A 275 -28.92 -22.73 16.73
N SER A 276 -28.70 -23.89 17.37
CA SER A 276 -28.13 -23.98 18.72
C SER A 276 -26.71 -23.42 18.83
N SER A 277 -25.90 -23.54 17.77
CA SER A 277 -24.55 -22.98 17.70
C SER A 277 -24.57 -21.50 17.28
N LEU A 278 -25.60 -21.03 16.58
CA LEU A 278 -25.73 -19.63 16.15
C LEU A 278 -26.42 -18.71 17.16
N ALA A 279 -27.15 -19.28 18.12
CA ALA A 279 -27.85 -18.52 19.16
C ALA A 279 -27.00 -17.42 19.84
N PRO A 280 -25.71 -17.65 20.20
CA PRO A 280 -24.89 -16.63 20.86
C PRO A 280 -24.57 -15.37 20.03
N PHE A 281 -24.85 -15.37 18.73
CA PHE A 281 -24.58 -14.26 17.81
C PHE A 281 -25.80 -13.33 17.60
N ILE A 282 -27.00 -13.76 18.01
CA ILE A 282 -28.26 -13.06 17.72
C ILE A 282 -28.66 -12.09 18.86
N GLU A 283 -28.29 -12.38 20.11
CA GLU A 283 -28.81 -11.71 21.32
C GLU A 283 -28.15 -10.35 21.63
N LYS A 284 -28.30 -9.35 20.75
CA LYS A 284 -27.79 -7.98 20.99
C LYS A 284 -28.84 -6.89 21.19
N SER A 285 -30.14 -7.21 21.18
CA SER A 285 -31.17 -6.21 20.81
C SER A 285 -32.36 -6.01 21.76
N ALA A 286 -32.22 -6.23 23.08
CA ALA A 286 -33.26 -5.79 24.03
C ALA A 286 -32.68 -5.05 25.25
N PRO A 287 -32.82 -3.72 25.33
CA PRO A 287 -32.41 -2.94 26.51
C PRO A 287 -33.34 -3.08 27.72
N ASN A 288 -34.52 -3.69 27.58
CA ASN A 288 -35.58 -3.62 28.59
C ASN A 288 -36.21 -5.00 28.85
N HIS A 289 -36.49 -5.24 30.14
CA HIS A 289 -37.27 -6.35 30.73
C HIS A 289 -36.49 -7.52 31.37
N SER A 290 -35.82 -7.21 32.48
CA SER A 290 -35.99 -7.87 33.79
C SER A 290 -36.38 -9.35 33.85
N LEU A 291 -35.60 -10.26 33.26
CA LEU A 291 -35.48 -11.66 33.72
C LEU A 291 -34.04 -12.17 33.55
N PRO A 292 -33.44 -12.84 34.55
CA PRO A 292 -32.09 -13.35 34.48
C PRO A 292 -32.08 -14.71 33.77
N VAL A 293 -32.10 -14.71 32.43
CA VAL A 293 -31.82 -15.93 31.68
C VAL A 293 -30.30 -16.07 31.54
N LEU A 294 -29.76 -16.96 32.37
CA LEU A 294 -28.37 -17.37 32.46
C LEU A 294 -27.90 -18.15 31.20
N LEU A 295 -27.95 -17.56 30.02
CA LEU A 295 -27.19 -18.05 28.87
C LEU A 295 -26.05 -17.07 28.60
N SER A 296 -25.04 -17.24 29.44
CA SER A 296 -23.70 -16.64 29.34
C SER A 296 -23.03 -17.07 28.04
N GLY A 297 -22.70 -16.11 27.18
CA GLY A 297 -21.82 -16.37 26.03
C GLY A 297 -21.96 -15.45 24.83
N GLU A 298 -22.35 -14.18 24.96
CA GLU A 298 -22.36 -13.24 23.82
C GLU A 298 -21.01 -13.23 23.10
N ILE A 299 -21.03 -13.32 21.77
CA ILE A 299 -19.82 -13.32 20.94
C ILE A 299 -19.70 -12.00 20.21
N SER A 300 -18.54 -11.35 20.39
CA SER A 300 -18.15 -10.18 19.61
C SER A 300 -17.66 -10.60 18.24
N ILE A 301 -18.36 -10.15 17.19
CA ILE A 301 -17.93 -10.29 15.80
C ILE A 301 -17.24 -9.00 15.38
N ARG A 302 -16.01 -9.10 14.89
CA ARG A 302 -15.23 -7.96 14.41
C ARG A 302 -14.56 -8.32 13.09
N VAL A 303 -14.62 -7.39 12.13
CA VAL A 303 -13.81 -7.44 10.92
C VAL A 303 -12.99 -6.17 10.89
N TYR A 304 -11.66 -6.26 10.78
CA TYR A 304 -10.78 -5.09 10.81
C TYR A 304 -9.53 -5.27 9.94
N LEU A 305 -8.94 -4.15 9.54
CA LEU A 305 -7.65 -4.11 8.87
C LEU A 305 -6.52 -4.11 9.91
N LEU A 306 -5.58 -5.04 9.76
CA LEU A 306 -4.43 -5.19 10.64
C LEU A 306 -3.13 -5.00 9.86
N ARG A 307 -2.29 -4.08 10.31
CA ARG A 307 -0.91 -3.94 9.86
C ARG A 307 0.03 -4.64 10.81
N GLN A 308 0.89 -5.48 10.26
CA GLN A 308 2.01 -6.07 10.96
C GLN A 308 3.31 -5.48 10.42
N VAL A 309 4.07 -4.82 11.29
CA VAL A 309 5.44 -4.39 11.00
C VAL A 309 6.38 -5.43 11.56
N VAL A 310 7.19 -6.04 10.71
CA VAL A 310 8.17 -7.05 11.09
C VAL A 310 9.56 -6.49 10.83
N SER A 311 10.38 -6.42 11.89
CA SER A 311 11.80 -6.14 11.77
C SER A 311 12.63 -7.37 12.10
N LYS A 312 13.74 -7.52 11.38
CA LYS A 312 14.66 -8.65 11.51
C LYS A 312 16.08 -8.13 11.72
N VAL A 313 16.72 -8.63 12.78
CA VAL A 313 18.10 -8.34 13.15
C VAL A 313 18.77 -9.68 13.40
N PHE A 314 19.60 -10.13 12.46
CA PHE A 314 20.14 -11.50 12.45
C PHE A 314 19.03 -12.56 12.52
N GLU A 315 19.04 -13.42 13.54
CA GLU A 315 18.01 -14.44 13.78
C GLU A 315 16.84 -13.93 14.66
N GLU A 316 16.97 -12.74 15.25
CA GLU A 316 15.90 -12.14 16.03
C GLU A 316 14.87 -11.46 15.13
N GLN A 317 13.60 -11.72 15.40
CA GLN A 317 12.48 -11.09 14.73
C GLN A 317 11.57 -10.42 15.76
N LYS A 318 11.32 -9.12 15.59
CA LYS A 318 10.30 -8.38 16.32
C LYS A 318 9.14 -8.10 15.38
N SER A 319 7.91 -8.26 15.89
CA SER A 319 6.73 -7.83 15.16
C SER A 319 5.87 -6.93 16.02
N SER A 320 5.29 -5.90 15.41
CA SER A 320 4.30 -5.03 16.01
C SER A 320 3.04 -5.05 15.15
N ASN A 321 1.89 -5.04 15.82
CA ASN A 321 0.59 -5.10 15.19
C ASN A 321 -0.17 -3.81 15.47
N ARG A 322 -0.83 -3.27 14.45
CA ARG A 322 -1.64 -2.05 14.55
C ARG A 322 -2.93 -2.21 13.75
N ILE A 323 -4.07 -1.94 14.38
CA ILE A 323 -5.35 -1.86 13.68
C ILE A 323 -5.37 -0.58 12.85
N LEU A 324 -5.59 -0.71 11.54
CA LEU A 324 -5.68 0.41 10.59
C LEU A 324 -7.10 0.93 10.42
N GLY A 325 -8.10 0.13 10.77
CA GLY A 325 -9.51 0.50 10.63
C GLY A 325 -10.40 -0.69 10.96
N GLU A 326 -11.58 -0.43 11.50
CA GLU A 326 -12.55 -1.45 11.90
C GLU A 326 -13.81 -1.31 11.05
N GLY A 327 -14.31 -2.45 10.57
CA GLY A 327 -15.44 -2.51 9.67
C GLY A 327 -16.76 -2.45 10.42
N LYS A 328 -17.72 -1.71 9.85
CA LYS A 328 -19.08 -1.66 10.38
C LYS A 328 -19.88 -2.82 9.79
N LEU A 329 -20.37 -3.72 10.65
CA LEU A 329 -21.25 -4.82 10.26
C LEU A 329 -22.71 -4.36 10.29
N THR A 330 -23.42 -4.60 9.20
CA THR A 330 -24.86 -4.36 9.06
C THR A 330 -25.51 -5.66 8.63
N TYR A 331 -26.61 -6.06 9.27
CA TYR A 331 -27.33 -7.25 8.85
C TYR A 331 -27.80 -7.12 7.41
N SER A 332 -27.60 -8.18 6.63
CA SER A 332 -28.08 -8.25 5.25
C SER A 332 -29.62 -8.26 5.29
N THR A 333 -30.25 -7.27 4.65
CA THR A 333 -31.70 -7.02 4.72
C THR A 333 -32.48 -7.95 3.77
N PRO A 334 -33.78 -8.19 4.01
CA PRO A 334 -34.56 -7.75 5.16
C PRO A 334 -34.35 -8.70 6.33
N LEU A 335 -34.05 -8.14 7.52
CA LEU A 335 -34.29 -8.87 8.77
C LEU A 335 -35.70 -9.48 8.65
N PRO A 336 -35.87 -10.81 8.70
CA PRO A 336 -37.20 -11.38 8.60
C PRO A 336 -38.07 -10.70 9.65
N GLU A 337 -39.19 -10.09 9.21
CA GLU A 337 -40.09 -9.26 10.02
C GLU A 337 -40.58 -9.96 11.31
N ASN A 338 -40.35 -11.27 11.41
CA ASN A 338 -40.50 -12.07 12.60
C ASN A 338 -39.14 -12.61 13.10
N HIS A 339 -38.32 -11.78 13.75
CA HIS A 339 -37.22 -12.31 14.58
C HIS A 339 -37.73 -13.27 15.67
N HIS A 340 -39.02 -13.21 16.00
CA HIS A 340 -39.70 -14.15 16.88
C HIS A 340 -40.05 -15.50 16.23
N SER A 341 -40.01 -15.66 14.89
CA SER A 341 -40.32 -16.95 14.24
C SER A 341 -39.16 -17.93 14.20
N TYR A 342 -37.91 -17.49 14.40
CA TYR A 342 -36.80 -18.41 14.71
C TYR A 342 -36.99 -19.13 16.05
N ARG A 343 -37.88 -18.62 16.92
CA ARG A 343 -38.18 -19.26 18.20
C ARG A 343 -39.18 -20.41 18.09
N ASN A 344 -39.99 -20.48 17.02
CA ASN A 344 -41.20 -21.33 17.01
C ASN A 344 -41.43 -22.15 15.74
N VAL A 345 -40.61 -22.03 14.69
CA VAL A 345 -40.69 -22.96 13.55
C VAL A 345 -39.59 -24.02 13.73
N PRO A 346 -39.93 -25.32 13.87
CA PRO A 346 -38.92 -26.36 13.84
C PRO A 346 -38.32 -26.39 12.43
N LEU A 347 -37.21 -25.68 12.25
CA LEU A 347 -36.34 -25.83 11.10
C LEU A 347 -35.84 -27.28 11.10
N GLY A 348 -36.35 -28.10 10.17
CA GLY A 348 -35.97 -29.50 10.09
C GLY A 348 -34.46 -29.63 9.89
N GLU A 349 -33.78 -30.37 10.78
CA GLU A 349 -32.37 -30.85 10.76
C GLU A 349 -31.29 -30.01 10.03
N GLY A 350 -31.52 -28.72 9.82
CA GLY A 350 -30.84 -27.90 8.82
C GLY A 350 -29.73 -27.02 9.36
N ILE A 351 -28.80 -26.66 8.48
CA ILE A 351 -27.76 -25.64 8.72
C ILE A 351 -28.38 -24.27 8.47
N ASP A 352 -28.42 -23.41 9.49
CA ASP A 352 -28.85 -22.02 9.38
C ASP A 352 -27.70 -21.10 8.94
N SER A 353 -28.03 -19.88 8.52
CA SER A 353 -27.06 -18.82 8.25
C SER A 353 -27.40 -17.50 8.94
N LEU A 354 -26.35 -16.75 9.33
CA LEU A 354 -26.43 -15.34 9.69
C LEU A 354 -25.52 -14.55 8.75
N ASP A 355 -26.04 -13.47 8.18
CA ASP A 355 -25.44 -12.76 7.06
C ASP A 355 -25.29 -11.26 7.37
N TRP A 356 -24.09 -10.71 7.19
CA TRP A 356 -23.77 -9.30 7.38
C TRP A 356 -23.05 -8.74 6.16
N ASP A 357 -23.45 -7.54 5.75
CA ASP A 357 -22.67 -6.69 4.85
C ASP A 357 -21.84 -5.71 5.68
N GLY A 358 -20.66 -5.36 5.18
CA GLY A 358 -19.82 -4.37 5.85
C GLY A 358 -18.81 -3.72 4.92
N GLU A 359 -18.17 -2.71 5.48
CA GLU A 359 -17.20 -1.88 4.77
C GLU A 359 -15.97 -1.68 5.67
N LEU A 360 -14.77 -1.84 5.11
CA LEU A 360 -13.49 -1.59 5.76
C LEU A 360 -12.81 -0.37 5.14
N ARG A 361 -12.21 0.49 5.96
CA ARG A 361 -11.43 1.63 5.47
C ARG A 361 -10.25 1.89 6.38
N CYS A 362 -9.10 2.26 5.81
CA CYS A 362 -7.97 2.73 6.61
C CYS A 362 -8.31 4.09 7.27
N THR A 363 -7.77 4.33 8.46
CA THR A 363 -7.78 5.65 9.07
C THR A 363 -6.95 6.64 8.24
N GLU A 364 -7.30 7.93 8.31
CA GLU A 364 -6.68 8.96 7.48
C GLU A 364 -5.18 9.18 7.75
N ASP A 365 -4.68 8.72 8.90
CA ASP A 365 -3.28 8.84 9.27
C ASP A 365 -2.39 7.73 8.67
N VAL A 366 -2.99 6.76 7.96
CA VAL A 366 -2.26 5.70 7.26
C VAL A 366 -1.82 6.19 5.88
N THR A 367 -0.54 6.57 5.76
CA THR A 367 0.01 7.14 4.53
C THR A 367 0.93 6.22 3.74
N VAL A 368 1.32 5.07 4.31
CA VAL A 368 2.34 4.17 3.74
C VAL A 368 1.70 2.86 3.30
N ALA A 369 1.98 2.43 2.07
CA ALA A 369 1.55 1.16 1.49
C ALA A 369 2.35 -0.04 2.05
N SER A 370 1.92 -1.27 1.77
CA SER A 370 2.68 -2.47 2.16
C SER A 370 3.99 -2.56 1.37
N PHE A 371 5.08 -2.92 2.05
CA PHE A 371 6.38 -3.17 1.42
C PHE A 371 7.16 -4.25 2.17
N ALA A 372 8.13 -4.86 1.51
CA ALA A 372 8.97 -5.87 2.14
C ALA A 372 10.43 -5.75 1.65
N THR A 373 11.33 -5.64 2.62
CA THR A 373 12.78 -5.82 2.48
C THR A 373 13.22 -6.90 3.46
N ASN A 374 14.47 -7.36 3.37
CA ASN A 374 15.01 -8.33 4.32
C ASN A 374 14.96 -7.84 5.79
N PRO A 375 15.49 -6.64 6.15
CA PRO A 375 15.47 -6.18 7.53
C PRO A 375 14.09 -5.67 8.00
N LEU A 376 13.22 -5.19 7.09
CA LEU A 376 11.96 -4.53 7.47
C LEU A 376 10.83 -4.85 6.49
N SER A 377 9.70 -5.32 7.00
CA SER A 377 8.49 -5.51 6.18
C SER A 377 7.25 -4.98 6.86
N VAL A 378 6.35 -4.42 6.06
CA VAL A 378 5.01 -3.96 6.43
C VAL A 378 4.01 -4.81 5.68
N ARG A 379 3.25 -5.63 6.41
CA ARG A 379 2.26 -6.57 5.89
C ARG A 379 0.89 -6.16 6.37
N ASP A 380 -0.11 -6.34 5.52
CA ASP A 380 -1.49 -5.94 5.83
C ASP A 380 -2.42 -7.16 5.72
N PHE A 381 -3.44 -7.20 6.57
CA PHE A 381 -4.39 -8.30 6.66
C PHE A 381 -5.81 -7.77 6.84
N ILE A 382 -6.79 -8.49 6.29
CA ILE A 382 -8.17 -8.42 6.75
C ILE A 382 -8.34 -9.50 7.82
N VAL A 383 -8.85 -9.12 8.98
CA VAL A 383 -8.95 -10.00 10.13
C VAL A 383 -10.40 -10.17 10.54
N LEU A 384 -10.86 -11.42 10.60
CA LEU A 384 -12.12 -11.82 11.24
C LEU A 384 -11.81 -12.30 12.66
N SER A 385 -12.39 -11.65 13.67
CA SER A 385 -12.31 -12.02 15.09
C SER A 385 -13.70 -12.36 15.60
N LEU A 386 -13.83 -13.53 16.22
CA LEU A 386 -15.02 -14.02 16.90
C LEU A 386 -14.61 -14.33 18.34
N GLU A 387 -14.91 -13.43 19.27
CA GLU A 387 -14.41 -13.50 20.65
C GLU A 387 -15.57 -13.51 21.64
N PRO A 388 -15.69 -14.54 22.49
CA PRO A 388 -16.64 -14.52 23.61
C PRO A 388 -16.37 -13.33 24.53
N LEU A 389 -17.40 -12.57 24.88
CA LEU A 389 -17.29 -11.48 25.86
C LEU A 389 -16.94 -12.00 27.26
N GLN A 390 -17.34 -13.23 27.57
CA GLN A 390 -16.96 -13.96 28.78
C GLN A 390 -16.29 -15.27 28.36
N GLN A 391 -14.98 -15.38 28.57
CA GLN A 391 -14.23 -16.59 28.20
C GLN A 391 -14.59 -17.79 29.07
N ILE A 392 -14.91 -17.56 30.35
CA ILE A 392 -15.24 -18.61 31.30
C ILE A 392 -16.69 -19.03 31.07
N GLY A 393 -16.89 -20.26 30.60
CA GLY A 393 -18.21 -20.85 30.44
C GLY A 393 -18.83 -20.68 29.04
N CYS A 394 -18.23 -19.88 28.14
CA CYS A 394 -18.70 -19.84 26.77
C CYS A 394 -18.46 -21.19 26.07
N PRO A 395 -19.48 -21.79 25.44
CA PRO A 395 -19.34 -23.07 24.76
C PRO A 395 -18.54 -22.96 23.45
N LEU A 396 -18.35 -21.76 22.90
CA LEU A 396 -17.58 -21.53 21.68
C LEU A 396 -16.20 -20.93 22.01
N LEU A 397 -15.16 -21.42 21.35
CA LEU A 397 -13.79 -20.96 21.54
C LEU A 397 -13.52 -19.75 20.66
N ALA A 398 -12.80 -18.76 21.20
CA ALA A 398 -12.37 -17.59 20.43
C ALA A 398 -11.66 -18.02 19.13
N SER A 399 -12.04 -17.39 18.01
CA SER A 399 -11.46 -17.65 16.70
C SER A 399 -10.98 -16.35 16.08
N LYS A 400 -9.81 -16.40 15.46
CA LYS A 400 -9.21 -15.28 14.76
C LYS A 400 -8.56 -15.77 13.48
N HIS A 401 -9.02 -15.23 12.36
CA HIS A 401 -8.47 -15.53 11.03
C HIS A 401 -7.85 -14.26 10.44
N CYS A 402 -6.59 -14.35 9.98
CA CYS A 402 -5.87 -13.24 9.36
C CYS A 402 -5.63 -13.55 7.88
N HIS A 403 -6.40 -12.93 6.99
CA HIS A 403 -6.26 -13.09 5.55
C HIS A 403 -5.30 -12.04 4.98
N PRO A 404 -4.19 -12.43 4.32
CA PRO A 404 -3.21 -11.48 3.81
C PRO A 404 -3.76 -10.68 2.63
N ILE A 405 -3.50 -9.38 2.63
CA ILE A 405 -3.87 -8.46 1.55
C ILE A 405 -2.70 -7.52 1.26
N ARG A 406 -2.80 -6.71 0.22
CA ARG A 406 -1.84 -5.64 -0.05
C ARG A 406 -2.53 -4.29 -0.07
N LEU A 407 -2.01 -3.33 0.67
CA LEU A 407 -2.44 -1.94 0.58
C LEU A 407 -1.51 -1.17 -0.36
N VAL A 408 -2.09 -0.37 -1.26
CA VAL A 408 -1.39 0.45 -2.26
C VAL A 408 -1.77 1.92 -2.14
N THR A 409 -0.99 2.82 -2.72
CA THR A 409 -1.17 4.28 -2.51
C THR A 409 -2.32 4.87 -3.32
N ASP A 410 -2.51 4.39 -4.55
CA ASP A 410 -3.39 5.01 -5.54
C ASP A 410 -4.48 4.05 -5.99
N PRO A 411 -5.67 4.58 -6.36
CA PRO A 411 -6.75 3.79 -6.94
C PRO A 411 -6.34 3.15 -8.26
N TRP A 412 -7.12 2.18 -8.74
CA TRP A 412 -6.92 1.67 -10.09
C TRP A 412 -7.18 2.78 -11.14
N SER A 413 -6.53 2.68 -12.29
CA SER A 413 -6.76 3.56 -13.43
C SER A 413 -6.38 2.86 -14.73
N ASP A 414 -7.21 2.99 -15.77
CA ASP A 414 -6.95 2.44 -17.11
C ASP A 414 -5.69 2.95 -17.79
N HIS A 415 -5.20 4.12 -17.36
CA HIS A 415 -4.00 4.68 -17.96
C HIS A 415 -2.78 3.85 -17.57
N SER A 416 -2.25 3.11 -18.56
CA SER A 416 -0.86 2.66 -18.55
C SER A 416 0.01 3.91 -18.54
N VAL A 417 0.37 4.39 -17.35
CA VAL A 417 1.37 5.45 -17.25
C VAL A 417 2.70 4.81 -17.67
N THR A 418 3.02 4.93 -18.96
CA THR A 418 4.39 4.77 -19.46
C THR A 418 5.22 5.84 -18.77
N TRP A 419 6.01 5.43 -17.79
CA TRP A 419 6.96 6.29 -17.09
C TRP A 419 8.28 6.37 -17.85
#